data_AF-A0A3D9KEN8-F1
#
_entry.id   AF-A0A3D9KEN8-F1
#
_cell.length_a   1.000
_cell.length_b   1.000
_cell.length_c   1.000
_cell.angle_alpha   90.00
_cell.angle_beta   90.00
_cell.angle_gamma   90.00
#
_symmetry.space_group_name_H-M   'P 1'
#
loop_
_entity.id
_entity.type
_entity.pdbx_description
1 polymer ?
#
loop_
_entity_poly.entity_id
_entity_poly.type
_entity_poly.pdbx_seq_one_letter_code
_entity_poly.pdbx_strand_id
1 'polypeptide(L)'
;MFQVERILGLPVLFESGKSVGKIKDLWFDEFWRLVGVVLDRHTRSGLFRKLSKIVYWKDIVHLGEDALLIRNAAAVASINGKELLRTFHSGIVRLKDMPVYTIEGQYLGKVSDVYFKPSEGTQIIGYELTDGFLADVMEGRRQLFLPDASDKMTLGDDAILVPASYERILTREPTWKATGEDG
;
A
#
# COMPACT_ATOMS: atom_id res chain seq x y z
N MET A 1 -8.85 0.18 9.48
CA MET A 1 -8.41 0.11 8.07
C MET A 1 -7.12 0.88 7.97
N PHE A 2 -6.15 0.36 7.21
CA PHE A 2 -4.88 1.05 7.02
C PHE A 2 -4.70 1.50 5.58
N GLN A 3 -3.96 2.60 5.45
CA GLN A 3 -3.45 3.19 4.22
C GLN A 3 -1.96 2.92 4.15
N VAL A 4 -1.42 2.65 2.95
CA VAL A 4 0.01 2.37 2.79
C VAL A 4 0.83 3.61 3.08
N GLU A 5 0.43 4.79 2.60
CA GLU A 5 1.21 6.02 2.82
C GLU A 5 1.41 6.34 4.31
N ARG A 6 0.47 5.93 5.18
CA ARG A 6 0.59 6.08 6.65
C ARG A 6 1.51 5.06 7.32
N ILE A 7 1.74 3.91 6.67
CA ILE A 7 2.59 2.82 7.19
C ILE A 7 4.04 2.99 6.76
N LEU A 8 4.27 3.53 5.56
CA LEU A 8 5.61 3.79 5.09
C LEU A 8 6.37 4.70 6.07
N GLY A 9 7.58 4.31 6.41
CA GLY A 9 8.44 5.02 7.35
C GLY A 9 8.21 4.70 8.83
N LEU A 10 7.17 3.93 9.19
CA LEU A 10 6.98 3.51 10.58
C LEU A 10 8.18 2.68 11.06
N PRO A 11 8.65 2.89 12.31
CA PRO A 11 9.67 2.06 12.91
C PRO A 11 9.18 0.63 13.09
N VAL A 12 10.09 -0.32 12.84
CA VAL A 12 9.91 -1.73 13.14
C VAL A 12 10.70 -2.06 14.39
N LEU A 13 10.01 -2.58 15.42
CA LEU A 13 10.58 -2.86 16.73
C LEU A 13 10.40 -4.34 17.08
N PHE A 14 11.36 -4.89 17.82
CA PHE A 14 11.13 -6.12 18.56
C PHE A 14 10.21 -5.85 19.77
N GLU A 15 9.55 -6.88 20.29
CA GLU A 15 8.79 -6.78 21.55
C GLU A 15 9.67 -6.32 22.73
N SER A 16 10.99 -6.56 22.66
CA SER A 16 11.97 -6.01 23.60
C SER A 16 12.19 -4.49 23.52
N GLY A 17 11.56 -3.80 22.57
CA GLY A 17 11.74 -2.37 22.30
C GLY A 17 12.93 -2.02 21.40
N LYS A 18 13.79 -2.98 21.07
CA LYS A 18 14.94 -2.75 20.19
C LYS A 18 14.48 -2.47 18.75
N SER A 19 15.02 -1.41 18.15
CA SER A 19 14.75 -1.04 16.76
C SER A 19 15.44 -1.98 15.75
N VAL A 20 14.72 -2.28 14.68
CA VAL A 20 15.13 -3.15 13.56
C VAL A 20 15.42 -2.32 12.31
N GLY A 21 14.61 -1.30 12.07
CA GLY A 21 14.67 -0.41 10.91
C GLY A 21 13.33 0.30 10.72
N LYS A 22 13.04 0.75 9.50
CA LYS A 22 11.74 1.33 9.13
C LYS A 22 11.07 0.56 8.00
N ILE A 23 9.75 0.64 7.91
CA ILE A 23 9.02 0.10 6.76
C ILE A 23 9.36 0.95 5.55
N LYS A 24 10.01 0.33 4.56
CA LYS A 24 10.32 0.95 3.28
C LYS A 24 9.17 0.81 2.31
N ASP A 25 8.54 -0.35 2.23
CA ASP A 25 7.54 -0.69 1.21
C ASP A 25 6.65 -1.85 1.69
N LEU A 26 5.55 -2.11 0.98
CA LEU A 26 4.72 -3.30 1.17
C LEU A 26 4.89 -4.23 -0.03
N TRP A 27 4.93 -5.53 0.24
CA TRP A 27 5.11 -6.58 -0.77
C TRP A 27 3.82 -7.37 -0.94
N PHE A 28 3.44 -7.61 -2.20
CA PHE A 28 2.21 -8.30 -2.58
C PHE A 28 2.49 -9.53 -3.44
N ASP A 29 1.57 -10.50 -3.40
CA ASP A 29 1.58 -11.67 -4.27
C ASP A 29 0.96 -11.37 -5.65
N GLU A 30 0.87 -12.39 -6.50
CA GLU A 30 0.27 -12.32 -7.84
C GLU A 30 -1.24 -12.01 -7.83
N PHE A 31 -1.91 -12.15 -6.68
CA PHE A 31 -3.30 -11.80 -6.46
C PHE A 31 -3.45 -10.47 -5.70
N TRP A 32 -2.35 -9.70 -5.57
CA TRP A 32 -2.28 -8.45 -4.82
C TRP A 32 -2.72 -8.56 -3.35
N ARG A 33 -2.50 -9.73 -2.74
CA ARG A 33 -2.64 -9.90 -1.30
C ARG A 33 -1.34 -9.50 -0.63
N LEU A 34 -1.44 -8.84 0.52
CA LEU A 34 -0.28 -8.39 1.26
C LEU A 34 0.49 -9.60 1.82
N VAL A 35 1.73 -9.78 1.34
CA VAL A 35 2.62 -10.86 1.79
C VAL A 35 3.44 -10.42 3.00
N GLY A 36 3.82 -9.14 3.05
CA GLY A 36 4.64 -8.60 4.15
C GLY A 36 5.14 -7.20 3.88
N VAL A 37 6.06 -6.75 4.74
CA VAL A 37 6.70 -5.44 4.64
C VAL A 37 8.17 -5.58 4.26
N VAL A 38 8.63 -4.66 3.43
CA VAL A 38 10.04 -4.50 3.07
C VAL A 38 10.65 -3.48 4.01
N LEU A 39 11.80 -3.80 4.61
CA LEU A 39 12.49 -2.90 5.54
C LEU A 39 13.51 -2.02 4.80
N ASP A 40 13.73 -0.82 5.33
CA ASP A 40 14.81 0.05 4.88
C ASP A 40 16.17 -0.57 5.19
N ARG A 41 17.17 -0.20 4.39
CA ARG A 41 18.52 -0.72 4.56
C ARG A 41 19.33 0.30 5.33
N HIS A 42 19.69 -0.02 6.58
CA HIS A 42 20.68 0.79 7.31
C HIS A 42 22.15 0.42 6.99
N THR A 43 22.42 -0.53 6.08
CA THR A 43 23.81 -0.95 5.80
C THR A 43 24.45 -0.15 4.67
N ARG A 44 25.52 0.58 5.00
CA ARG A 44 26.37 1.41 4.12
C ARG A 44 27.31 0.63 3.18
N SER A 45 27.30 -0.71 3.19
CA SER A 45 28.24 -1.51 2.41
C SER A 45 27.63 -1.95 1.08
N GLY A 46 28.18 -1.42 -0.03
CA GLY A 46 27.71 -1.64 -1.41
C GLY A 46 27.71 -3.09 -1.90
N LEU A 47 28.25 -4.03 -1.12
CA LEU A 47 28.41 -5.43 -1.51
C LEU A 47 27.13 -6.28 -1.36
N PHE A 48 26.15 -5.84 -0.57
CA PHE A 48 24.89 -6.58 -0.34
C PHE A 48 23.67 -5.96 -1.03
N ARG A 49 23.86 -5.15 -2.09
CA ARG A 49 22.79 -4.46 -2.81
C ARG A 49 21.67 -5.39 -3.35
N LYS A 50 21.94 -6.69 -3.45
CA LYS A 50 20.98 -7.69 -3.96
C LYS A 50 19.96 -8.21 -2.94
N LEU A 51 20.24 -8.15 -1.63
CA LEU A 51 19.33 -8.74 -0.63
C LEU A 51 18.46 -7.71 0.06
N SER A 52 17.15 -7.90 0.02
CA SER A 52 16.16 -7.08 0.74
C SER A 52 15.79 -7.75 2.05
N LYS A 53 15.70 -6.97 3.12
CA LYS A 53 15.17 -7.42 4.41
C LYS A 53 13.66 -7.28 4.40
N ILE A 54 12.96 -8.32 4.84
CA ILE A 54 11.50 -8.35 4.89
C ILE A 54 11.02 -8.91 6.22
N VAL A 55 9.75 -8.65 6.52
CA VAL A 55 8.98 -9.36 7.54
C VAL A 55 7.71 -9.84 6.86
N TYR A 56 7.44 -11.15 6.91
CA TYR A 56 6.18 -11.69 6.41
C TYR A 56 5.01 -11.22 7.28
N TRP A 57 3.84 -11.05 6.68
CA TRP A 57 2.66 -10.57 7.38
C TRP A 57 2.31 -11.45 8.60
N LYS A 58 2.41 -12.77 8.44
CA LYS A 58 2.21 -13.76 9.51
C LYS A 58 3.16 -13.63 10.72
N ASP A 59 4.29 -12.96 10.54
CA ASP A 59 5.31 -12.78 11.58
C ASP A 59 5.20 -11.42 12.28
N ILE A 60 4.26 -10.56 11.84
CA ILE A 60 3.91 -9.30 12.50
C ILE A 60 3.02 -9.60 13.70
N VAL A 61 3.41 -9.12 14.88
CA VAL A 61 2.61 -9.24 16.10
C VAL A 61 1.54 -8.17 16.14
N HIS A 62 1.91 -6.93 15.84
CA HIS A 62 1.00 -5.80 15.87
C HIS A 62 1.43 -4.71 14.88
N LEU A 63 0.48 -4.19 14.11
CA LEU A 63 0.67 -2.97 13.33
C LEU A 63 -0.13 -1.85 14.00
N GLY A 64 0.57 -0.97 14.72
CA GLY A 64 -0.01 0.21 15.35
C GLY A 64 0.07 1.44 14.44
N GLU A 65 -0.44 2.57 14.94
CA GLU A 65 -0.39 3.85 14.21
C GLU A 65 1.05 4.39 14.11
N ASP A 66 1.88 4.15 15.13
CA ASP A 66 3.23 4.73 15.23
C ASP A 66 4.37 3.71 15.09
N ALA A 67 4.08 2.40 15.09
CA ALA A 67 5.10 1.35 15.00
C ALA A 67 4.53 0.00 14.56
N LEU A 68 5.39 -0.80 13.94
CA LEU A 68 5.16 -2.23 13.68
C LEU A 68 5.99 -3.07 14.65
N LEU A 69 5.35 -4.00 15.34
CA LEU A 69 5.96 -4.89 16.32
C LEU A 69 6.13 -6.30 15.75
N ILE A 70 7.32 -6.87 15.95
CA ILE A 70 7.65 -8.26 15.62
C ILE A 70 8.27 -8.94 16.85
N ARG A 71 8.15 -10.26 16.97
CA ARG A 71 8.64 -10.98 18.15
C ARG A 71 10.13 -10.76 18.41
N ASN A 72 10.96 -11.11 17.43
CA ASN A 72 12.42 -11.07 17.54
C ASN A 72 13.08 -11.20 16.16
N ALA A 73 14.41 -11.30 16.14
CA ALA A 73 15.21 -11.37 14.92
C ALA A 73 14.86 -12.53 13.97
N ALA A 74 14.26 -13.62 14.46
CA ALA A 74 13.83 -14.74 13.62
C ALA A 74 12.68 -14.38 12.67
N ALA A 75 11.93 -13.31 12.95
CA ALA A 75 10.88 -12.78 12.08
C ALA A 75 11.44 -11.99 10.87
N VAL A 76 12.74 -11.69 10.85
CA VAL A 76 13.36 -10.91 9.78
C VAL A 76 14.03 -11.84 8.78
N ALA A 77 13.43 -11.96 7.60
CA ALA A 77 14.00 -12.74 6.50
C ALA A 77 14.82 -11.86 5.53
N SER A 78 15.68 -12.51 4.75
CA SER A 78 16.43 -11.87 3.66
C SER A 78 16.08 -12.58 2.37
N ILE A 79 15.61 -11.83 1.39
CA ILE A 79 15.24 -12.35 0.07
C ILE A 79 16.02 -11.62 -1.02
N ASN A 80 16.11 -12.22 -2.20
CA ASN A 80 16.68 -11.50 -3.34
C ASN A 80 15.72 -10.37 -3.74
N GLY A 81 16.24 -9.17 -3.95
CA GLY A 81 15.43 -8.03 -4.41
C GLY A 81 14.72 -8.29 -5.74
N LYS A 82 15.21 -9.24 -6.55
CA LYS A 82 14.53 -9.68 -7.78
C LYS A 82 13.25 -10.50 -7.52
N GLU A 83 13.09 -11.05 -6.32
CA GLU A 83 11.88 -11.78 -5.92
C GLU A 83 10.75 -10.80 -5.49
N LEU A 84 11.07 -9.53 -5.23
CA LEU A 84 10.10 -8.47 -4.98
C LEU A 84 9.47 -7.97 -6.30
N LEU A 85 8.64 -8.83 -6.90
CA LEU A 85 7.98 -8.51 -8.18
C LEU A 85 6.96 -7.38 -8.01
N ARG A 86 5.99 -7.54 -7.10
CA ARG A 86 4.87 -6.62 -6.88
C ARG A 86 4.96 -5.94 -5.53
N THR A 87 5.04 -4.62 -5.53
CA THR A 87 5.11 -3.83 -4.29
C THR A 87 4.24 -2.58 -4.40
N PHE A 88 4.14 -1.79 -3.34
CA PHE A 88 3.48 -0.50 -3.47
C PHE A 88 4.29 0.46 -4.35
N HIS A 89 5.62 0.60 -4.18
CA HIS A 89 6.40 1.59 -4.95
C HIS A 89 7.77 1.18 -5.50
N SER A 90 8.46 0.16 -4.97
CA SER A 90 9.88 -0.07 -5.28
C SER A 90 10.22 -1.31 -6.12
N GLY A 91 9.22 -2.17 -6.34
CA GLY A 91 9.28 -3.40 -7.12
C GLY A 91 9.23 -3.16 -8.63
N ILE A 92 9.18 -4.27 -9.37
CA ILE A 92 9.08 -4.26 -10.84
C ILE A 92 7.70 -3.75 -11.26
N VAL A 93 6.67 -4.33 -10.66
CA VAL A 93 5.27 -3.94 -10.80
C VAL A 93 4.85 -3.19 -9.53
N ARG A 94 4.18 -2.06 -9.70
CA ARG A 94 3.91 -1.10 -8.63
C ARG A 94 2.44 -0.75 -8.59
N LEU A 95 1.86 -0.68 -7.40
CA LEU A 95 0.51 -0.15 -7.22
C LEU A 95 0.48 1.35 -7.37
N LYS A 96 1.41 2.06 -6.73
CA LYS A 96 1.45 3.52 -6.80
C LYS A 96 1.62 3.95 -8.25
N ASP A 97 0.81 4.91 -8.65
CA ASP A 97 0.69 5.45 -10.01
C ASP A 97 0.14 4.47 -11.06
N MET A 98 -0.31 3.27 -10.67
CA MET A 98 -0.95 2.34 -11.61
C MET A 98 -2.28 2.93 -12.09
N PRO A 99 -2.50 3.06 -13.41
CA PRO A 99 -3.72 3.61 -13.95
C PRO A 99 -4.90 2.66 -13.76
N VAL A 100 -6.07 3.24 -13.51
CA VAL A 100 -7.33 2.53 -13.31
C VAL A 100 -8.25 2.88 -14.47
N TYR A 101 -8.78 1.85 -15.13
CA TYR A 101 -9.76 2.00 -16.20
C TYR A 101 -11.01 1.17 -15.92
N THR A 102 -12.14 1.56 -16.51
CA THR A 102 -13.24 0.62 -16.68
C THR A 102 -12.91 -0.41 -17.76
N ILE A 103 -13.60 -1.55 -17.75
CA ILE A 103 -13.53 -2.53 -18.85
C ILE A 103 -14.00 -1.97 -20.20
N GLU A 104 -14.69 -0.82 -20.20
CA GLU A 104 -15.11 -0.09 -21.40
C GLU A 104 -14.05 0.92 -21.87
N GLY A 105 -12.91 1.04 -21.16
CA GLY A 105 -11.78 1.88 -21.52
C GLY A 105 -11.83 3.30 -20.96
N GLN A 106 -12.78 3.62 -20.07
CA GLN A 106 -12.84 4.93 -19.42
C GLN A 106 -11.77 5.03 -18.33
N TYR A 107 -10.96 6.08 -18.38
CA TYR A 107 -9.94 6.33 -17.37
C TYR A 107 -10.55 6.90 -16.09
N LEU A 108 -10.18 6.33 -14.93
CA LEU A 108 -10.70 6.70 -13.61
C LEU A 108 -9.66 7.36 -12.69
N GLY A 109 -8.42 7.54 -13.15
CA GLY A 109 -7.31 8.09 -12.35
C GLY A 109 -6.17 7.09 -12.18
N LYS A 110 -5.21 7.44 -11.32
CA LYS A 110 -4.13 6.54 -10.90
C LYS A 110 -4.24 6.23 -9.42
N VAL A 111 -3.77 5.06 -9.00
CA VAL A 111 -3.69 4.71 -7.59
C VAL A 111 -2.69 5.65 -6.87
N SER A 112 -3.19 6.43 -5.91
CA SER A 112 -2.37 7.21 -4.97
C SER A 112 -2.04 6.42 -3.71
N ASP A 113 -2.99 5.62 -3.22
CA ASP A 113 -2.84 4.78 -2.02
C ASP A 113 -3.78 3.56 -2.10
N VAL A 114 -3.59 2.58 -1.20
CA VAL A 114 -4.44 1.39 -1.09
C VAL A 114 -4.89 1.15 0.35
N TYR A 115 -6.08 0.58 0.48
CA TYR A 115 -6.71 0.28 1.75
C TYR A 115 -6.68 -1.22 2.03
N PHE A 116 -6.33 -1.61 3.25
CA PHE A 116 -6.41 -3.01 3.71
C PHE A 116 -6.84 -3.12 5.18
N LYS A 117 -7.35 -4.28 5.57
CA LYS A 117 -7.75 -4.61 6.96
C LYS A 117 -6.65 -5.41 7.64
N PRO A 118 -6.21 -5.12 8.87
CA PRO A 118 -5.11 -5.81 9.54
C PRO A 118 -5.48 -7.22 10.05
N SER A 119 -6.04 -8.08 9.20
CA SER A 119 -6.42 -9.47 9.50
C SER A 119 -5.62 -10.45 8.63
N GLU A 120 -5.64 -11.74 8.93
CA GLU A 120 -4.95 -12.75 8.11
C GLU A 120 -5.51 -12.78 6.67
N GLY A 121 -4.64 -12.80 5.67
CA GLY A 121 -5.02 -12.81 4.25
C GLY A 121 -5.32 -11.44 3.64
N THR A 122 -4.77 -10.36 4.23
CA THR A 122 -4.85 -8.92 3.91
C THR A 122 -4.97 -8.58 2.41
N GLN A 123 -6.16 -8.78 1.87
CA GLN A 123 -6.54 -8.35 0.53
C GLN A 123 -6.70 -6.84 0.53
N ILE A 124 -6.33 -6.20 -0.58
CA ILE A 124 -6.69 -4.81 -0.82
C ILE A 124 -8.21 -4.72 -0.87
N ILE A 125 -8.80 -3.87 -0.02
CA ILE A 125 -10.25 -3.64 0.05
C ILE A 125 -10.65 -2.34 -0.65
N GLY A 126 -9.69 -1.58 -1.16
CA GLY A 126 -9.96 -0.37 -1.91
C GLY A 126 -8.71 0.35 -2.39
N TYR A 127 -8.92 1.27 -3.31
CA TYR A 127 -7.91 2.14 -3.87
C TYR A 127 -8.28 3.59 -3.60
N GLU A 128 -7.29 4.42 -3.33
CA GLU A 128 -7.42 5.85 -3.44
C GLU A 128 -6.87 6.27 -4.80
N LEU A 129 -7.61 7.11 -5.53
CA LEU A 129 -7.30 7.53 -6.88
C LEU A 129 -7.03 9.03 -6.92
N THR A 130 -5.98 9.40 -7.65
CA THR A 130 -5.58 10.78 -7.97
C THR A 130 -5.85 11.08 -9.45
N ASP A 131 -6.31 12.31 -9.72
CA ASP A 131 -6.33 12.91 -11.07
C ASP A 131 -5.18 13.89 -11.29
N GLY A 132 -4.30 14.03 -10.30
CA GLY A 132 -3.20 14.99 -10.27
C GLY A 132 -3.37 16.03 -9.17
N PHE A 133 -2.24 16.58 -8.73
CA PHE A 133 -2.14 17.42 -7.53
C PHE A 133 -3.15 18.57 -7.46
N LEU A 134 -3.36 19.33 -8.54
CA LEU A 134 -4.27 20.47 -8.52
C LEU A 134 -5.73 20.02 -8.33
N ALA A 135 -6.15 18.98 -9.06
CA ALA A 135 -7.49 18.41 -8.93
C ALA A 135 -7.71 17.83 -7.53
N ASP A 136 -6.71 17.12 -6.99
CA ASP A 136 -6.78 16.53 -5.66
C ASP A 136 -6.94 17.59 -4.56
N VAL A 137 -6.33 18.77 -4.71
CA VAL A 137 -6.47 19.88 -3.75
C VAL A 137 -7.84 20.54 -3.85
N MET A 138 -8.37 20.72 -5.06
CA MET A 138 -9.64 21.39 -5.28
C MET A 138 -10.84 20.50 -4.96
N GLU A 139 -10.74 19.21 -5.27
CA GLU A 139 -11.87 18.29 -5.28
C GLU A 139 -11.69 17.09 -4.35
N GLY A 140 -10.50 16.90 -3.78
CA GLY A 140 -10.16 15.72 -3.00
C GLY A 140 -9.81 14.50 -3.87
N ARG A 141 -9.03 13.58 -3.30
CA ARG A 141 -8.77 12.27 -3.92
C ARG A 141 -10.03 11.41 -3.86
N ARG A 142 -10.23 10.58 -4.88
CA ARG A 142 -11.37 9.65 -4.93
C ARG A 142 -11.04 8.34 -4.23
N GLN A 143 -12.01 7.71 -3.60
CA GLN A 143 -11.91 6.42 -2.97
C GLN A 143 -12.77 5.42 -3.74
N LEU A 144 -12.18 4.27 -4.05
CA LEU A 144 -12.83 3.15 -4.69
C LEU A 144 -12.77 1.94 -3.76
N PHE A 145 -13.82 1.72 -2.97
CA PHE A 145 -13.91 0.54 -2.10
C PHE A 145 -14.45 -0.65 -2.89
N LEU A 146 -13.72 -1.76 -2.85
CA LEU A 146 -14.09 -2.98 -3.56
C LEU A 146 -15.24 -3.68 -2.82
N PRO A 147 -16.35 -4.01 -3.50
CA PRO A 147 -17.35 -4.92 -2.97
C PRO A 147 -16.71 -6.28 -2.65
N ASP A 148 -17.23 -6.99 -1.65
CA ASP A 148 -16.74 -8.31 -1.22
C ASP A 148 -16.70 -9.36 -2.37
N ALA A 149 -17.44 -9.12 -3.46
CA ALA A 149 -17.41 -9.90 -4.71
C ALA A 149 -16.43 -9.30 -5.74
N SER A 150 -15.13 -9.27 -5.41
CA SER A 150 -14.06 -8.71 -6.25
C SER A 150 -13.76 -9.49 -7.55
N ASP A 151 -14.47 -10.60 -7.81
CA ASP A 151 -14.24 -11.54 -8.93
C ASP A 151 -14.35 -10.93 -10.34
N LYS A 152 -14.73 -9.66 -10.46
CA LYS A 152 -14.89 -8.96 -11.74
C LYS A 152 -13.79 -7.92 -12.03
N MET A 153 -12.77 -7.84 -11.17
CA MET A 153 -11.65 -6.92 -11.32
C MET A 153 -10.46 -7.63 -11.95
N THR A 154 -9.80 -6.98 -12.92
CA THR A 154 -8.54 -7.48 -13.48
C THR A 154 -7.39 -6.64 -12.95
N LEU A 155 -6.40 -7.32 -12.36
CA LEU A 155 -5.19 -6.71 -11.83
C LEU A 155 -4.01 -7.05 -12.73
N GLY A 156 -3.80 -6.23 -13.76
CA GLY A 156 -2.68 -6.35 -14.67
C GLY A 156 -1.37 -5.82 -14.08
N ASP A 157 -0.28 -5.96 -14.83
CA ASP A 157 1.01 -5.38 -14.47
C ASP A 157 1.10 -3.88 -14.85
N ASP A 158 0.31 -3.44 -15.83
CA ASP A 158 0.33 -2.06 -16.34
C ASP A 158 -0.93 -1.25 -15.98
N ALA A 159 -2.03 -1.92 -15.64
CA ALA A 159 -3.31 -1.27 -15.36
C ALA A 159 -4.23 -2.15 -14.51
N ILE A 160 -5.11 -1.46 -13.80
CA ILE A 160 -6.25 -2.03 -13.11
C ILE A 160 -7.50 -1.84 -13.98
N LEU A 161 -8.26 -2.91 -14.20
CA LEU A 161 -9.56 -2.85 -14.88
C LEU A 161 -10.70 -3.17 -13.91
N VAL A 162 -11.70 -2.29 -13.87
CA VAL A 162 -12.91 -2.44 -13.05
C VAL A 162 -14.18 -2.42 -13.91
N PRO A 163 -15.29 -3.05 -13.47
CA PRO A 163 -16.58 -2.88 -14.14
C PRO A 163 -17.02 -1.40 -14.15
N ALA A 164 -17.71 -0.96 -15.20
CA ALA A 164 -18.21 0.42 -15.29
C ALA A 164 -19.13 0.82 -14.12
N SER A 165 -19.77 -0.15 -13.44
CA SER A 165 -20.56 0.11 -12.24
C SER A 165 -19.75 0.69 -11.07
N TYR A 166 -18.42 0.54 -11.07
CA TYR A 166 -17.54 1.01 -10.00
C TYR A 166 -17.44 2.54 -9.96
N GLU A 167 -17.77 3.23 -11.06
CA GLU A 167 -17.88 4.69 -11.07
C GLU A 167 -18.91 5.22 -10.08
N ARG A 168 -19.98 4.46 -9.84
CA ARG A 168 -21.08 4.87 -8.94
C ARG A 168 -20.73 4.78 -7.47
N ILE A 169 -19.66 4.07 -7.13
CA ILE A 169 -19.19 3.90 -5.75
C ILE A 169 -17.90 4.68 -5.51
N LEU A 170 -17.45 5.48 -6.49
CA LEU A 170 -16.39 6.45 -6.27
C LEU A 170 -16.89 7.53 -5.32
N THR A 171 -16.31 7.58 -4.14
CA THR A 171 -16.59 8.63 -3.15
C THR A 171 -15.41 9.59 -3.09
N ARG A 172 -15.67 10.83 -2.70
CA ARG A 172 -14.63 11.77 -2.30
C ARG A 172 -14.76 11.96 -0.80
N GLU A 173 -13.65 11.89 -0.07
CA GLU A 173 -13.67 12.47 1.27
C GLU A 173 -13.84 13.98 1.12
N PRO A 174 -14.86 14.60 1.74
CA PRO A 174 -14.99 16.05 1.69
C PRO A 174 -13.77 16.67 2.37
N THR A 175 -12.96 17.40 1.62
CA THR A 175 -11.89 18.24 2.16
C THR A 175 -12.52 19.43 2.89
N TRP A 176 -12.86 19.27 4.18
CA TRP A 176 -13.19 20.41 5.04
C TRP A 176 -12.06 20.64 6.05
N LYS A 177 -11.23 21.65 5.77
CA LYS A 177 -10.52 22.47 6.78
C LYS A 177 -10.19 23.82 6.14
N ALA A 178 -11.21 24.65 6.00
CA ALA A 178 -11.10 26.11 5.89
C ALA A 178 -12.49 26.76 6.04
N THR A 179 -13.16 26.56 7.18
CA THR A 179 -14.00 27.63 7.72
C THR A 179 -13.16 28.32 8.78
N GLY A 180 -12.33 29.25 8.31
CA GLY A 180 -11.84 30.34 9.12
C GLY A 180 -12.92 31.41 9.14
N GLU A 181 -13.87 31.25 10.05
CA GLU A 181 -14.75 32.25 10.66
C GLU A 181 -14.77 31.76 12.12
N ASP A 182 -14.21 32.43 13.13
CA ASP A 182 -14.52 33.79 13.57
C ASP A 182 -13.35 34.41 14.36
N GLY A 183 -13.17 35.72 14.18
CA GLY A 183 -12.26 36.58 14.95
C GLY A 183 -12.21 37.98 14.38
#